data_AF-A0A0J8AZQ4-F1
#
_entry.id   AF-A0A0J8AZQ4-F1
#
_cell.length_a   1.000
_cell.length_b   1.000
_cell.length_c   1.000
_cell.angle_alpha   90.00
_cell.angle_beta   90.00
_cell.angle_gamma   90.00
#
_symmetry.space_group_name_H-M   'P 1'
#
loop_
_entity.id
_entity.type
_entity.pdbx_description
1 polymer ?
#
loop_
_entity_poly.entity_id
_entity_poly.type
_entity_poly.pdbx_seq_one_letter_code
_entity_poly.pdbx_strand_id
1 'polypeptide(L)'
;SSATQVGRIRFSRHLQVYFLFNVIIVLDRLGSMFGADLVGRALNPRRDFAAFILDTIACVAYAIVHIAILYLQIITINVAVNSNRGELIIVLTSNNFSEIKGGVLKKFSVINLFQISMGDVVERFQTMFTIMALVVHQLIAMDGSDVLEFGQRITLVALWMMCTESMVDWIKHGFINRFNNISPRVYHDFAVVLSYDYINNRSNIARRIGLIPLPIVTIVTSDNPLCEVALRSAL
;
A
#
# COMPACT_ATOMS: atom_id res chain seq x y z
N SER A 1 5.61 -7.55 44.05
CA SER A 1 4.49 -6.64 43.73
C SER A 1 4.90 -5.61 42.65
N SER A 2 6.02 -4.90 42.81
CA SER A 2 6.52 -3.93 41.82
C SER A 2 6.96 -4.56 40.49
N ALA A 3 7.66 -5.69 40.48
CA ALA A 3 8.11 -6.36 39.26
C ALA A 3 6.96 -6.87 38.36
N THR A 4 5.89 -7.37 38.97
CA THR A 4 4.66 -7.78 38.27
C THR A 4 3.86 -6.59 37.74
N GLN A 5 3.87 -5.46 38.45
CA GLN A 5 3.24 -4.21 38.02
C GLN A 5 4.00 -3.56 36.85
N VAL A 6 5.33 -3.53 36.91
CA VAL A 6 6.21 -3.08 35.81
C VAL A 6 6.05 -3.99 34.58
N GLY A 7 5.95 -5.31 34.77
CA GLY A 7 5.65 -6.26 33.70
C GLY A 7 4.31 -6.00 33.02
N ARG A 8 3.24 -5.72 33.79
CA ARG A 8 1.93 -5.34 33.23
C ARG A 8 1.97 -4.01 32.47
N ILE A 9 2.68 -3.00 32.99
CA ILE A 9 2.77 -1.69 32.35
C ILE A 9 3.53 -1.79 31.01
N ARG A 10 4.64 -2.54 30.96
CA ARG A 10 5.38 -2.79 29.72
C ARG A 10 4.53 -3.56 28.72
N PHE A 11 3.92 -4.68 29.14
CA PHE A 11 3.03 -5.47 28.30
C PHE A 11 1.86 -4.65 27.72
N SER A 12 1.21 -3.83 28.56
CA SER A 12 0.13 -2.93 28.12
C SER A 12 0.60 -1.91 27.08
N ARG A 13 1.81 -1.35 27.25
CA ARG A 13 2.39 -0.39 26.30
C ARG A 13 2.73 -1.04 24.96
N HIS A 14 3.29 -2.25 24.95
CA HIS A 14 3.57 -2.97 23.70
C HIS A 14 2.28 -3.30 22.94
N LEU A 15 1.22 -3.70 23.65
CA LEU A 15 -0.09 -3.96 23.03
C LEU A 15 -0.71 -2.69 22.42
N GLN A 16 -0.55 -1.54 23.07
CA GLN A 16 -1.04 -0.25 22.57
C GLN A 16 -0.34 0.17 21.27
N VAL A 17 1.00 0.11 21.21
CA VAL A 17 1.77 0.47 20.01
C VAL A 17 1.47 -0.50 18.86
N TYR A 18 1.37 -1.79 19.17
CA TYR A 18 0.95 -2.82 18.22
C TYR A 18 -0.43 -2.55 17.61
N PHE A 19 -1.41 -2.22 18.46
CA PHE A 19 -2.77 -1.93 18.00
C PHE A 19 -2.80 -0.68 17.13
N LEU A 20 -2.10 0.38 17.56
CA LEU A 20 -1.99 1.62 16.80
C LEU A 20 -1.39 1.38 15.41
N PHE A 21 -0.32 0.60 15.32
CA PHE A 21 0.30 0.24 14.04
C PHE A 21 -0.67 -0.47 13.10
N ASN A 22 -1.38 -1.48 13.58
CA ASN A 22 -2.35 -2.21 12.77
C ASN A 22 -3.53 -1.32 12.33
N VAL A 23 -4.00 -0.42 13.19
CA VAL A 23 -5.06 0.53 12.83
C VAL A 23 -4.58 1.49 11.75
N ILE A 24 -3.37 2.03 11.86
CA ILE A 24 -2.81 2.95 10.85
C ILE A 24 -2.71 2.26 9.48
N ILE A 25 -2.23 1.01 9.43
CA ILE A 25 -2.16 0.25 8.18
C ILE A 25 -3.55 0.00 7.58
N VAL A 26 -4.52 -0.38 8.40
CA VAL A 26 -5.89 -0.59 7.92
C VAL A 26 -6.50 0.72 7.41
N LEU A 27 -6.24 1.84 8.08
CA LEU A 27 -6.69 3.17 7.64
C LEU A 27 -6.01 3.60 6.35
N ASP A 28 -4.74 3.28 6.15
CA ASP A 28 -4.01 3.52 4.91
C ASP A 28 -4.62 2.73 3.73
N ARG A 29 -4.85 1.43 3.93
CA ARG A 29 -5.52 0.56 2.93
C ARG A 29 -6.94 1.03 2.60
N LEU A 30 -7.73 1.39 3.61
CA LEU A 30 -9.07 1.95 3.43
C LEU A 30 -9.02 3.28 2.67
N GLY A 31 -8.16 4.20 3.12
CA GLY A 31 -7.97 5.50 2.50
C GLY A 31 -7.57 5.36 1.04
N SER A 32 -6.66 4.45 0.73
CA SER A 32 -6.22 4.12 -0.63
C SER A 32 -7.39 3.72 -1.55
N MET A 33 -8.31 2.87 -1.07
CA MET A 33 -9.51 2.51 -1.84
C MET A 33 -10.44 3.71 -2.07
N PHE A 34 -10.68 4.53 -1.04
CA PHE A 34 -11.55 5.72 -1.16
C PHE A 34 -10.98 6.79 -2.10
N GLY A 35 -9.64 6.95 -2.13
CA GLY A 35 -8.97 7.95 -2.95
C GLY A 35 -9.17 7.71 -4.45
N ALA A 36 -9.06 6.47 -4.89
CA ALA A 36 -9.26 6.10 -6.29
C ALA A 36 -10.67 6.45 -6.78
N ASP A 37 -11.69 6.12 -5.99
CA ASP A 37 -13.09 6.41 -6.30
C ASP A 37 -13.38 7.91 -6.30
N LEU A 38 -12.79 8.65 -5.36
CA LEU A 38 -13.00 10.09 -5.21
C LEU A 38 -12.36 10.89 -6.36
N VAL A 39 -11.12 10.58 -6.73
CA VAL A 39 -10.44 11.19 -7.88
C VAL A 39 -11.15 10.81 -9.19
N GLY A 40 -11.59 9.56 -9.32
CA GLY A 40 -12.38 9.10 -10.46
C GLY A 40 -13.68 9.87 -10.63
N ARG A 41 -14.34 10.25 -9.52
CA ARG A 41 -15.54 11.12 -9.55
C ARG A 41 -15.21 12.54 -9.98
N ALA A 42 -14.15 13.14 -9.44
CA ALA A 42 -13.75 14.51 -9.74
C ALA A 42 -13.34 14.72 -11.21
N LEU A 43 -12.74 13.70 -11.84
CA LEU A 43 -12.27 13.78 -13.23
C LEU A 43 -13.37 13.49 -14.28
N ASN A 44 -14.62 13.22 -13.88
CA ASN A 44 -15.69 12.95 -14.84
C ASN A 44 -16.13 14.24 -15.58
N PRO A 45 -15.93 14.35 -16.90
CA PRO A 45 -16.15 15.59 -17.65
C PRO A 45 -17.63 15.93 -17.90
N ARG A 46 -18.57 15.10 -17.42
CA ARG A 46 -20.02 15.24 -17.64
C ARG A 46 -20.79 15.76 -16.42
N ARG A 47 -20.12 16.43 -15.47
CA ARG A 47 -20.74 16.88 -14.21
C ARG A 47 -21.01 18.38 -14.16
N ASP A 48 -22.06 18.72 -13.43
CA ASP A 48 -22.39 20.11 -13.09
C ASP A 48 -21.25 20.77 -12.32
N PHE A 49 -21.04 22.07 -12.56
CA PHE A 49 -19.94 22.84 -11.97
C PHE A 49 -19.94 22.80 -10.43
N ALA A 50 -21.12 22.82 -9.81
CA ALA A 50 -21.26 22.72 -8.36
C ALA A 50 -20.82 21.34 -7.81
N ALA A 51 -21.13 20.26 -8.53
CA ALA A 51 -20.71 18.91 -8.17
C ALA A 51 -19.19 18.74 -8.33
N PHE A 52 -18.61 19.33 -9.38
CA PHE A 52 -17.16 19.37 -9.59
C PHE A 52 -16.41 20.07 -8.44
N ILE A 53 -16.90 21.24 -7.99
CA ILE A 53 -16.31 21.96 -6.85
C ILE A 53 -16.39 21.13 -5.57
N LEU A 54 -17.54 20.54 -5.28
CA LEU A 54 -17.71 19.71 -4.08
C LEU A 54 -16.78 18.49 -4.10
N ASP A 55 -16.69 17.78 -5.23
CA ASP A 55 -15.78 16.65 -5.40
C ASP A 55 -14.32 17.08 -5.26
N THR A 56 -13.95 18.27 -5.76
CA THR A 56 -12.59 18.84 -5.60
C THR A 56 -12.26 19.15 -4.14
N ILE A 57 -13.19 19.78 -3.40
CA ILE A 57 -13.01 20.05 -1.95
C ILE A 57 -12.85 18.73 -1.19
N ALA A 58 -13.67 17.73 -1.52
CA ALA A 58 -13.57 16.41 -0.93
C ALA A 58 -12.21 15.75 -1.24
N CYS A 59 -11.70 15.85 -2.48
CA CYS A 59 -10.36 15.38 -2.85
C CYS A 59 -9.26 16.01 -2.01
N VAL A 60 -9.30 17.33 -1.81
CA VAL A 60 -8.30 18.05 -1.00
C VAL A 60 -8.38 17.63 0.46
N ALA A 61 -9.58 17.57 1.04
CA ALA A 61 -9.78 17.12 2.42
C ALA A 61 -9.26 15.69 2.63
N TYR A 62 -9.58 14.79 1.70
CA TYR A 62 -9.06 13.43 1.69
C TYR A 62 -7.53 13.40 1.61
N ALA A 63 -6.91 14.17 0.70
CA ALA A 63 -5.46 14.20 0.55
C ALA A 63 -4.75 14.64 1.83
N ILE A 64 -5.29 15.65 2.54
CA ILE A 64 -4.76 16.09 3.84
C ILE A 64 -4.80 14.95 4.86
N VAL A 65 -5.94 14.26 4.97
CA VAL A 65 -6.09 13.13 5.91
C VAL A 65 -5.16 11.99 5.55
N HIS A 66 -5.04 11.64 4.27
CA HIS A 66 -4.22 10.53 3.82
C HIS A 66 -2.73 10.81 4.00
N ILE A 67 -2.27 12.04 3.72
CA ILE A 67 -0.89 12.47 4.02
C ILE A 67 -0.61 12.38 5.52
N ALA A 68 -1.57 12.77 6.37
CA ALA A 68 -1.41 12.64 7.82
C ALA A 68 -1.28 11.17 8.27
N ILE A 69 -2.06 10.26 7.67
CA ILE A 69 -1.95 8.80 7.92
C ILE A 69 -0.57 8.29 7.51
N LEU A 70 -0.11 8.62 6.30
CA LEU A 70 1.22 8.22 5.80
C LEU A 70 2.34 8.76 6.69
N TYR A 71 2.21 10.00 7.19
CA TYR A 71 3.18 10.57 8.13
C TYR A 71 3.19 9.85 9.49
N LEU A 72 2.01 9.53 10.03
CA LEU A 72 1.89 8.72 11.25
C LEU A 72 2.46 7.31 11.07
N GLN A 73 2.32 6.72 9.88
CA GLN A 73 2.94 5.44 9.52
C GLN A 73 4.47 5.54 9.57
N ILE A 74 5.06 6.56 8.96
CA ILE A 74 6.52 6.80 8.99
C ILE A 74 7.00 6.95 10.45
N ILE A 75 6.34 7.77 11.26
CA ILE A 75 6.71 7.95 12.68
C ILE A 75 6.61 6.63 13.44
N THR A 76 5.54 5.87 13.24
CA THR A 76 5.31 4.61 13.96
C THR A 76 6.37 3.58 13.60
N ILE A 77 6.72 3.45 12.31
CA ILE A 77 7.81 2.57 11.89
C ILE A 77 9.14 3.08 12.45
N ASN A 78 9.37 4.40 12.49
CA ASN A 78 10.59 4.97 13.08
C ASN A 78 10.72 4.62 14.57
N VAL A 79 9.64 4.75 15.34
CA VAL A 79 9.61 4.34 16.75
C VAL A 79 9.88 2.83 16.87
N ALA A 80 9.33 2.03 15.97
CA ALA A 80 9.54 0.59 15.96
C ALA A 80 10.99 0.20 15.61
N VAL A 81 11.63 0.85 14.63
CA VAL A 81 13.06 0.67 14.27
C VAL A 81 13.99 1.02 15.44
N ASN A 82 13.61 2.05 16.20
CA ASN A 82 14.36 2.48 17.37
C ASN A 82 14.03 1.67 18.65
N SER A 83 12.94 0.89 18.65
CA SER A 83 12.57 0.00 19.76
C SER A 83 13.36 -1.32 19.75
N ASN A 84 13.18 -2.12 20.80
CA ASN A 84 13.92 -3.37 20.96
C ASN A 84 13.60 -4.37 19.82
N ARG A 85 14.62 -5.10 19.33
CA ARG A 85 14.57 -5.87 18.07
C ARG A 85 13.39 -6.87 17.98
N GLY A 86 12.96 -7.43 19.11
CA GLY A 86 11.86 -8.40 19.14
C GLY A 86 10.47 -7.79 18.96
N GLU A 87 10.25 -6.56 19.41
CA GLU A 87 8.94 -5.89 19.33
C GLU A 87 8.59 -5.53 17.89
N LEU A 88 9.59 -5.01 17.16
CA LEU A 88 9.51 -4.66 15.75
C LEU A 88 9.12 -5.85 14.87
N ILE A 89 9.76 -7.00 15.07
CA ILE A 89 9.49 -8.22 14.31
C ILE A 89 8.05 -8.71 14.52
N ILE A 90 7.57 -8.66 15.77
CA ILE A 90 6.21 -9.12 16.12
C ILE A 90 5.15 -8.22 15.47
N VAL A 91 5.33 -6.91 15.55
CA VAL A 91 4.40 -5.91 14.99
C VAL A 91 4.31 -6.01 13.47
N LEU A 92 5.44 -6.22 12.78
CA LEU A 92 5.47 -6.35 11.33
C LEU A 92 4.87 -7.69 10.85
N THR A 93 5.20 -8.79 11.53
CA THR A 93 4.76 -10.13 11.12
C THR A 93 3.26 -10.35 11.35
N SER A 94 2.68 -9.72 12.36
CA SER A 94 1.25 -9.90 12.68
C SER A 94 0.32 -9.36 11.61
N ASN A 95 0.71 -8.24 10.98
CA ASN A 95 -0.09 -7.60 9.96
C ASN A 95 -0.27 -8.53 8.77
N ASN A 96 0.83 -9.13 8.30
CA ASN A 96 0.83 -10.03 7.16
C ASN A 96 0.04 -11.32 7.45
N PHE A 97 -0.05 -11.77 8.71
CA PHE A 97 -0.87 -12.92 9.09
C PHE A 97 -2.39 -12.63 9.04
N SER A 98 -2.80 -11.38 9.26
CA SER A 98 -4.22 -10.98 9.15
C SER A 98 -4.74 -11.10 7.72
N GLU A 99 -3.85 -10.92 6.75
CA GLU A 99 -4.15 -10.98 5.32
C GLU A 99 -4.41 -12.41 4.81
N ILE A 100 -3.68 -13.39 5.37
CA ILE A 100 -3.84 -14.80 5.02
C ILE A 100 -5.27 -15.27 5.34
N LYS A 101 -5.86 -14.86 6.47
CA LYS A 101 -7.16 -15.38 6.93
C LYS A 101 -8.35 -14.95 6.05
N GLY A 102 -8.28 -13.79 5.40
CA GLY A 102 -9.41 -13.23 4.64
C GLY A 102 -9.57 -13.79 3.22
N GLY A 103 -8.46 -14.23 2.61
CA GLY A 103 -8.41 -14.67 1.21
C GLY A 103 -8.49 -16.18 1.01
N VAL A 104 -7.82 -16.98 1.84
CA VAL A 104 -7.53 -18.40 1.53
C VAL A 104 -8.72 -19.35 1.51
N LEU A 105 -9.88 -18.95 2.06
CA LEU A 105 -11.10 -19.78 2.11
C LEU A 105 -12.19 -19.33 1.13
N LYS A 106 -11.92 -18.32 0.30
CA LYS A 106 -12.89 -17.77 -0.64
C LYS A 106 -12.70 -18.38 -2.04
N LYS A 107 -13.83 -18.58 -2.73
CA LYS A 107 -13.81 -18.91 -4.15
C LYS A 107 -13.54 -17.66 -4.98
N PHE A 108 -12.59 -17.73 -5.89
CA PHE A 108 -12.22 -16.63 -6.79
C PHE A 108 -12.28 -17.09 -8.25
N SER A 109 -12.80 -16.22 -9.11
CA SER A 109 -12.62 -16.36 -10.56
C SER A 109 -11.21 -15.95 -10.96
N VAL A 110 -10.75 -16.37 -12.15
CA VAL A 110 -9.44 -15.97 -12.70
C VAL A 110 -9.29 -14.44 -12.79
N ILE A 111 -10.38 -13.73 -13.11
CA ILE A 111 -10.41 -12.27 -13.21
C ILE A 111 -10.21 -11.63 -11.83
N ASN A 112 -10.88 -12.17 -10.80
CA ASN A 112 -10.71 -11.67 -9.43
C ASN A 112 -9.30 -11.99 -8.90
N LEU A 113 -8.75 -13.15 -9.27
CA LEU A 113 -7.37 -13.52 -8.94
C LEU A 113 -6.35 -12.58 -9.58
N PHE A 114 -6.59 -12.14 -10.82
CA PHE A 114 -5.76 -11.13 -11.47
C PHE A 114 -5.76 -9.82 -10.69
N GLN A 115 -6.94 -9.32 -10.27
CA GLN A 115 -7.04 -8.09 -9.48
C GLN A 115 -6.31 -8.18 -8.14
N ILE A 116 -6.46 -9.31 -7.43
CA ILE A 116 -5.74 -9.55 -6.17
C ILE A 116 -4.23 -9.53 -6.42
N SER A 117 -3.76 -10.26 -7.45
CA SER A 117 -2.34 -10.31 -7.79
C SER A 117 -1.77 -8.93 -8.14
N MET A 118 -2.53 -8.09 -8.83
CA MET A 118 -2.11 -6.71 -9.15
C MET A 118 -2.11 -5.82 -7.91
N GLY A 119 -3.11 -5.97 -7.02
CA GLY A 119 -3.13 -5.31 -5.72
C GLY A 119 -1.89 -5.61 -4.90
N ASP A 120 -1.50 -6.88 -4.79
CA ASP A 120 -0.31 -7.31 -4.04
C ASP A 120 0.99 -6.68 -4.60
N VAL A 121 1.09 -6.53 -5.93
CA VAL A 121 2.22 -5.84 -6.56
C VAL A 121 2.24 -4.35 -6.21
N VAL A 122 1.08 -3.69 -6.20
CA VAL A 122 0.96 -2.27 -5.81
C VAL A 122 1.31 -2.08 -4.33
N GLU A 123 0.82 -2.94 -3.45
CA GLU A 123 1.10 -2.86 -2.02
C GLU A 123 2.60 -3.01 -1.74
N ARG A 124 3.30 -3.93 -2.42
CA ARG A 124 4.76 -4.07 -2.33
C ARG A 124 5.50 -2.84 -2.84
N PHE A 125 5.03 -2.25 -3.94
CA PHE A 125 5.63 -1.03 -4.49
C PHE A 125 5.46 0.14 -3.51
N GLN A 126 4.27 0.34 -2.97
CA GLN A 126 3.99 1.36 -1.95
C GLN A 126 4.84 1.14 -0.70
N THR A 127 5.00 -0.11 -0.25
CA THR A 127 5.87 -0.45 0.88
C THR A 127 7.32 -0.05 0.64
N MET A 128 7.85 -0.22 -0.58
CA MET A 128 9.18 0.28 -0.93
C MET A 128 9.28 1.81 -0.80
N PHE A 129 8.27 2.56 -1.26
CA PHE A 129 8.24 4.02 -1.10
C PHE A 129 8.18 4.44 0.36
N THR A 130 7.38 3.77 1.19
CA THR A 130 7.28 4.05 2.63
C THR A 130 8.62 3.82 3.34
N ILE A 131 9.34 2.74 3.01
CA ILE A 131 10.68 2.48 3.55
C ILE A 131 11.67 3.57 3.10
N MET A 132 11.62 3.97 1.83
CA MET A 132 12.48 5.05 1.31
C MET A 132 12.19 6.39 1.99
N ALA A 133 10.91 6.74 2.17
CA ALA A 133 10.50 7.95 2.88
C ALA A 133 10.95 7.95 4.35
N LEU A 134 10.91 6.79 5.00
CA LEU A 134 11.44 6.61 6.36
C LEU A 134 12.96 6.83 6.42
N VAL A 135 13.73 6.30 5.47
CA VAL A 135 15.18 6.54 5.38
C VAL A 135 15.45 8.04 5.26
N VAL A 136 14.75 8.73 4.36
CA VAL A 136 14.89 10.18 4.18
C VAL A 136 14.53 10.93 5.46
N HIS A 137 13.39 10.62 6.08
CA HIS A 137 12.95 11.24 7.33
C HIS A 137 14.00 11.12 8.44
N GLN A 138 14.59 9.94 8.57
CA GLN A 138 15.56 9.69 9.63
C GLN A 138 16.95 10.30 9.31
N LEU A 139 17.38 10.33 8.05
CA LEU A 139 18.61 11.02 7.65
C LEU A 139 18.56 12.52 7.94
N ILE A 140 17.39 13.15 7.82
CA ILE A 140 17.20 14.58 8.16
C ILE A 140 17.27 14.81 9.68
N ALA A 141 16.84 13.84 10.48
CA ALA A 141 16.76 13.98 11.94
C ALA A 141 18.06 13.60 12.69
N MET A 142 18.98 12.88 12.04
CA MET A 142 20.16 12.31 12.69
C MET A 142 21.42 13.16 12.52
N ASP A 143 22.27 13.12 13.54
CA ASP A 143 23.64 13.65 13.47
C ASP A 143 24.60 12.56 12.92
N GLY A 144 25.69 12.98 12.28
CA GLY A 144 26.48 12.14 11.37
C GLY A 144 27.15 10.89 11.98
N SER A 145 27.30 10.82 13.31
CA SER A 145 27.97 9.70 13.99
C SER A 145 27.19 8.39 13.98
N ASP A 146 25.86 8.46 13.86
CA ASP A 146 24.97 7.33 14.11
C ASP A 146 24.46 6.66 12.81
N VAL A 147 24.85 7.19 11.65
CA VAL A 147 24.35 6.79 10.33
C VAL A 147 24.62 5.32 10.02
N LEU A 148 25.78 4.78 10.43
CA LEU A 148 26.13 3.38 10.16
C LEU A 148 25.26 2.41 10.96
N GLU A 149 25.05 2.68 12.26
CA GLU A 149 24.19 1.85 13.11
C GLU A 149 22.74 1.90 12.65
N PHE A 150 22.24 3.09 12.30
CA PHE A 150 20.92 3.24 11.73
C PHE A 150 20.79 2.49 10.40
N GLY A 151 21.78 2.62 9.51
CA GLY A 151 21.85 1.93 8.24
C GLY A 151 21.71 0.41 8.38
N GLN A 152 22.38 -0.19 9.36
CA GLN A 152 22.25 -1.63 9.64
C GLN A 152 20.85 -2.00 10.14
N ARG A 153 20.27 -1.21 11.05
CA ARG A 153 18.92 -1.45 11.58
C ARG A 153 17.87 -1.35 10.49
N ILE A 154 17.89 -0.28 9.70
CA ILE A 154 16.89 -0.06 8.65
C ILE A 154 17.01 -1.10 7.53
N THR A 155 18.23 -1.54 7.20
CA THR A 155 18.45 -2.61 6.22
C THR A 155 17.82 -3.92 6.69
N LEU A 156 18.01 -4.29 7.95
CA LEU A 156 17.40 -5.50 8.51
C LEU A 156 15.87 -5.42 8.48
N VAL A 157 15.31 -4.27 8.80
CA VAL A 157 13.85 -4.04 8.79
C VAL A 157 13.29 -4.10 7.38
N ALA A 158 13.94 -3.43 6.43
CA ALA A 158 13.55 -3.45 5.03
C ALA A 158 13.56 -4.88 4.48
N LEU A 159 14.64 -5.64 4.73
CA LEU A 159 14.73 -7.04 4.32
C LEU A 159 13.65 -7.90 4.98
N TRP A 160 13.42 -7.72 6.29
CA TRP A 160 12.39 -8.47 7.00
C TRP A 160 10.99 -8.19 6.43
N MET A 161 10.64 -6.91 6.23
CA MET A 161 9.35 -6.51 5.67
C MET A 161 9.15 -7.08 4.27
N MET A 162 10.14 -6.91 3.38
CA MET A 162 10.04 -7.38 1.99
C MET A 162 9.94 -8.92 1.91
N CYS A 163 10.72 -9.63 2.73
CA CYS A 163 10.69 -11.09 2.78
C CYS A 163 9.38 -11.63 3.36
N THR A 164 8.91 -11.05 4.46
CA THR A 164 7.66 -11.49 5.10
C THR A 164 6.46 -11.23 4.21
N GLU A 165 6.40 -10.08 3.55
CA GLU A 165 5.36 -9.76 2.56
C GLU A 165 5.35 -10.76 1.40
N SER A 166 6.53 -10.98 0.80
CA SER A 166 6.67 -11.90 -0.33
C SER A 166 6.27 -13.34 0.02
N MET A 167 6.68 -13.78 1.23
CA MET A 167 6.35 -15.10 1.75
C MET A 167 4.84 -15.25 2.00
N VAL A 168 4.21 -14.25 2.60
CA VAL A 168 2.76 -14.26 2.89
C VAL A 168 1.96 -14.33 1.59
N ASP A 169 2.35 -13.59 0.56
CA ASP A 169 1.70 -13.65 -0.74
C ASP A 169 1.87 -15.00 -1.42
N TRP A 170 3.06 -15.60 -1.38
CA TRP A 170 3.27 -16.94 -1.92
C TRP A 170 2.37 -17.97 -1.24
N ILE A 171 2.22 -17.87 0.08
CA ILE A 171 1.31 -18.71 0.85
C ILE A 171 -0.14 -18.46 0.40
N LYS A 172 -0.56 -17.19 0.35
CA LYS A 172 -1.91 -16.76 -0.08
C LYS A 172 -2.26 -17.31 -1.47
N HIS A 173 -1.43 -17.06 -2.47
CA HIS A 173 -1.62 -17.56 -3.83
C HIS A 173 -1.57 -19.09 -3.92
N GLY A 174 -0.69 -19.74 -3.16
CA GLY A 174 -0.63 -21.21 -3.08
C GLY A 174 -1.95 -21.81 -2.59
N PHE A 175 -2.54 -21.25 -1.53
CA PHE A 175 -3.84 -21.66 -1.02
C PHE A 175 -4.97 -21.33 -1.98
N ILE A 176 -5.00 -20.13 -2.58
CA ILE A 176 -6.04 -19.74 -3.54
C ILE A 176 -6.04 -20.67 -4.75
N ASN A 177 -4.87 -20.96 -5.32
CA ASN A 177 -4.74 -21.86 -6.47
C ASN A 177 -5.25 -23.27 -6.12
N ARG A 178 -4.85 -23.79 -4.95
CA ARG A 178 -5.26 -25.13 -4.48
C ARG A 178 -6.75 -25.21 -4.18
N PHE A 179 -7.33 -24.20 -3.55
CA PHE A 179 -8.75 -24.17 -3.19
C PHE A 179 -9.66 -23.99 -4.42
N ASN A 180 -9.20 -23.26 -5.44
CA ASN A 180 -9.97 -22.96 -6.65
C ASN A 180 -9.64 -23.87 -7.85
N ASN A 181 -8.72 -24.84 -7.69
CA ASN A 181 -8.20 -25.68 -8.77
C ASN A 181 -7.67 -24.88 -9.97
N ILE A 182 -7.01 -23.76 -9.72
CA ILE A 182 -6.42 -22.91 -10.75
C ILE A 182 -4.96 -23.32 -10.96
N SER A 183 -4.57 -23.53 -12.22
CA SER A 183 -3.19 -23.86 -12.57
C SER A 183 -2.26 -22.65 -12.34
N PRO A 184 -1.06 -22.84 -11.76
CA PRO A 184 -0.06 -21.77 -11.63
C PRO A 184 0.39 -21.16 -12.97
N ARG A 185 0.07 -21.78 -14.12
CA ARG A 185 0.36 -21.20 -15.44
C ARG A 185 -0.38 -19.90 -15.71
N VAL A 186 -1.52 -19.67 -15.04
CA VAL A 186 -2.35 -18.47 -15.21
C VAL A 186 -1.57 -17.18 -14.88
N TYR A 187 -0.58 -17.21 -13.99
CA TYR A 187 0.24 -16.04 -13.69
C TYR A 187 1.14 -15.60 -14.87
N HIS A 188 1.52 -16.54 -15.76
CA HIS A 188 2.20 -16.18 -17.00
C HIS A 188 1.26 -15.42 -17.94
N ASP A 189 0.01 -15.87 -18.05
CA ASP A 189 -1.01 -15.19 -18.86
C ASP A 189 -1.28 -13.78 -18.31
N PHE A 190 -1.27 -13.60 -16.99
CA PHE A 190 -1.36 -12.29 -16.35
C PHE A 190 -0.22 -11.36 -16.78
N ALA A 191 1.02 -11.86 -16.81
CA ALA A 191 2.17 -11.07 -17.26
C ALA A 191 2.07 -10.70 -18.75
N VAL A 192 1.58 -11.61 -19.60
CA VAL A 192 1.36 -11.35 -21.03
C VAL A 192 0.29 -10.28 -21.23
N VAL A 193 -0.85 -10.38 -20.54
CA VAL A 193 -1.93 -9.38 -20.58
C VAL A 193 -1.41 -8.02 -20.14
N LEU A 194 -0.64 -7.97 -19.05
CA LEU A 194 -0.06 -6.73 -18.55
C LEU A 194 0.92 -6.10 -19.55
N SER A 195 1.76 -6.92 -20.19
CA SER A 195 2.71 -6.48 -21.21
C SER A 195 2.00 -5.96 -22.46
N TYR A 196 0.92 -6.61 -22.86
CA TYR A 196 0.08 -6.19 -23.98
C TYR A 196 -0.62 -4.85 -23.68
N ASP A 197 -1.19 -4.71 -22.47
CA ASP A 197 -1.81 -3.46 -22.02
C ASP A 197 -0.77 -2.33 -21.93
N TYR A 198 0.47 -2.63 -21.52
CA TYR A 198 1.61 -1.71 -21.53
C TYR A 198 1.90 -1.08 -22.89
N ILE A 199 1.89 -1.91 -23.93
CA ILE A 199 2.24 -1.48 -25.28
C ILE A 199 1.07 -0.76 -25.94
N ASN A 200 -0.14 -1.30 -25.82
CA ASN A 200 -1.27 -0.89 -26.65
C ASN A 200 -2.25 0.08 -25.97
N ASN A 201 -2.30 0.12 -24.64
CA ASN A 201 -3.33 0.86 -23.90
C ASN A 201 -2.79 1.51 -22.62
N ARG A 202 -1.79 2.39 -22.75
CA ARG A 202 -1.10 3.07 -21.64
C ARG A 202 -2.03 3.74 -20.62
N SER A 203 -3.14 4.33 -21.08
CA SER A 203 -4.13 5.00 -20.23
C SER A 203 -4.95 4.04 -19.36
N ASN A 204 -5.10 2.77 -19.75
CA ASN A 204 -5.91 1.79 -19.03
C ASN A 204 -5.14 1.02 -17.95
N ILE A 205 -3.81 1.07 -17.98
CA ILE A 205 -2.94 0.33 -17.06
C ILE A 205 -3.06 0.85 -15.63
N ALA A 206 -2.98 2.17 -15.45
CA ALA A 206 -3.08 2.78 -14.12
C ALA A 206 -4.40 2.38 -13.44
N ARG A 207 -5.49 2.36 -14.21
CA ARG A 207 -6.82 1.94 -13.74
C ARG A 207 -6.95 0.44 -13.47
N ARG A 208 -6.27 -0.41 -14.24
CA ARG A 208 -6.30 -1.89 -14.09
C ARG A 208 -5.39 -2.42 -12.98
N ILE A 209 -4.23 -1.78 -12.80
CA ILE A 209 -3.26 -2.14 -11.75
C ILE A 209 -3.78 -1.70 -10.37
N GLY A 210 -4.73 -0.76 -10.31
CA GLY A 210 -5.16 -0.18 -9.04
C GLY A 210 -4.10 0.76 -8.46
N LEU A 211 -3.16 1.22 -9.30
CA LEU A 211 -2.29 2.34 -8.96
C LEU A 211 -3.21 3.54 -8.76
N ILE A 212 -3.44 3.90 -7.51
CA ILE A 212 -3.95 5.22 -7.15
C ILE A 212 -2.94 6.18 -7.76
N PRO A 213 -3.30 6.89 -8.84
CA PRO A 213 -2.39 7.89 -9.33
C PRO A 213 -2.24 8.88 -8.19
N LEU A 214 -1.02 9.09 -7.72
CA LEU A 214 -0.68 10.32 -7.03
C LEU A 214 -1.35 11.43 -7.85
N PRO A 215 -2.27 12.23 -7.28
CA PRO A 215 -3.10 13.19 -8.01
C PRO A 215 -2.31 14.13 -8.94
N ILE A 216 -1.00 14.22 -8.72
CA ILE A 216 -0.03 15.00 -9.48
C ILE A 216 0.25 14.41 -10.87
N VAL A 217 0.23 13.09 -11.05
CA VAL A 217 0.62 12.46 -12.34
C VAL A 217 -0.47 12.60 -13.41
N THR A 218 -1.75 12.66 -13.02
CA THR A 218 -2.87 12.82 -13.97
C THR A 218 -3.03 14.25 -14.48
N ILE A 219 -2.49 15.25 -13.79
CA ILE A 219 -2.51 16.65 -14.26
C ILE A 219 -1.46 16.83 -15.36
N VAL A 220 -0.30 16.17 -15.26
CA VAL A 220 0.78 16.30 -16.26
C VAL A 220 0.45 15.59 -17.58
N THR A 221 -0.44 14.60 -17.59
CA THR A 221 -0.84 13.90 -18.83
C THR A 221 -1.98 14.59 -19.59
N SER A 222 -2.63 15.61 -19.03
CA SER A 222 -3.67 16.39 -19.73
C SER A 222 -3.11 17.44 -20.70
N ASP A 223 -1.80 17.71 -20.67
CA ASP A 223 -1.17 18.72 -21.53
C ASP A 223 -0.87 18.21 -22.96
N ASN A 224 -1.30 16.99 -23.29
CA ASN A 224 -1.13 16.42 -24.63
C ASN A 224 -2.46 16.40 -25.40
N PRO A 225 -2.70 17.30 -26.37
CA PRO A 225 -3.95 17.38 -27.14
C PRO A 225 -4.23 16.12 -27.98
N LEU A 226 -3.23 15.25 -28.17
CA LEU A 226 -3.40 13.94 -28.81
C LEU A 226 -4.13 12.92 -27.92
N CYS A 227 -4.11 13.09 -26.60
CA CYS A 227 -4.78 12.20 -25.65
C CYS A 227 -6.30 12.44 -25.59
N GLU A 228 -6.73 13.68 -25.82
CA GLU A 228 -8.15 14.07 -25.87
C GLU A 228 -8.87 13.45 -27.09
N VAL A 229 -8.17 13.30 -28.22
CA VAL A 229 -8.71 12.66 -29.42
C VAL A 229 -8.86 11.15 -29.25
N ALA A 230 -7.91 10.49 -28.57
CA ALA A 230 -8.00 9.06 -28.27
C ALA A 230 -9.12 8.73 -27.26
N LEU A 231 -9.42 9.65 -26.33
CA LEU A 231 -10.54 9.53 -25.40
C LEU A 231 -11.90 9.71 -26.09
N ARG A 232 -11.98 10.55 -27.13
CA ARG A 232 -13.18 10.76 -27.94
C ARG A 232 -13.51 9.59 -28.88
N SER A 233 -12.52 8.79 -29.29
CA SER A 233 -12.75 7.60 -30.14
C SER A 233 -13.04 6.31 -29.37
N ALA A 234 -12.94 6.33 -28.03
CA ALA A 234 -13.18 5.17 -27.16
C ALA A 234 -14.47 5.30 -26.32
N LEU A 235 -15.26 6.35 -26.56
CA LEU A 235 -16.67 6.49 -26.15
C LEU A 235 -17.57 6.19 -27.35
#